data_AF-A0A537Y2X6-F1
#
_entry.id   AF-A0A537Y2X6-F1
#
_cell.length_a   1.000
_cell.length_b   1.000
_cell.length_c   1.000
_cell.angle_alpha   90.00
_cell.angle_beta   90.00
_cell.angle_gamma   90.00
#
_symmetry.space_group_name_H-M   'P 1'
#
loop_
_entity.id
_entity.type
_entity.pdbx_description
1 polymer ?
#
loop_
_entity_poly.entity_id
_entity_poly.type
_entity_poly.pdbx_seq_one_letter_code
_entity_poly.pdbx_strand_id
1 'polypeptide(L)'
;MLKAAPHRGSLTQVVVRGQAALGISNPEEHPDATLAKCDGMAAAFVGTLDNLTETARLVRQHSATPSPPTPASILLDAFRKLGDDVPRVLRGAFAAVVTDGSTLWCFRDQVGWGQTFYRDEPRCFYAATEAKQVVAGSGISTVLSVGRDGLRRRRYWEPEGLLETARLTPDEVKSRFDELMSQAVARTLSGSDVVSLSGGIDSPSVASYAAPIHLQMSGHPIGALSAFFPAYPDVDESRYIKVICEHLKIPLHSYEPSAGVLDGLEKWISLCDGPLPELPPGEVEEHYCRARELGYRTMLTGEQAEVVFDMRRYLVPHLLSTRRFSALSRQIGGQLSRRVPVGAIVRQLALAFMPRPLIALNRRLGASRNQQVPPWLDARRVGDPPARFAVDGRDLWREEQLALVRATGIGLDASEMLQAVCGVRERRPWTDVDLYEFFLSLPAEVKYPDVRPKTLVRNLLRGTVHDTILDRRQKTSFSDRYLDQIDYESLRRWLSQPAYRITGVDYEVLEERLAHGSFSPAEYKWAIDLAKSQLFLAQW
;
A
#
# COMPACT_ATOMS: atom_id res chain seq x y z
N MET A 1 -14.21 -9.75 -13.07
CA MET A 1 -14.94 -10.43 -11.98
C MET A 1 -14.60 -11.92 -11.94
N LEU A 2 -15.27 -12.83 -12.67
CA LEU A 2 -15.05 -14.29 -12.53
C LEU A 2 -13.57 -14.73 -12.55
N LYS A 3 -12.78 -14.26 -13.53
CA LYS A 3 -11.34 -14.55 -13.65
C LYS A 3 -10.47 -14.12 -12.45
N ALA A 4 -10.99 -13.35 -11.49
CA ALA A 4 -10.29 -12.94 -10.28
C ALA A 4 -10.43 -13.94 -9.11
N ALA A 5 -11.16 -15.04 -9.29
CA ALA A 5 -11.20 -16.18 -8.36
C ALA A 5 -11.09 -17.51 -9.14
N PRO A 6 -9.92 -17.82 -9.74
CA PRO A 6 -9.74 -19.01 -10.59
C PRO A 6 -9.90 -20.33 -9.83
N HIS A 7 -9.67 -20.34 -8.51
CA HIS A 7 -9.88 -21.52 -7.65
C HIS A 7 -11.36 -21.94 -7.50
N ARG A 8 -12.31 -21.07 -7.90
CA ARG A 8 -13.73 -21.46 -8.09
C ARG A 8 -13.93 -22.33 -9.33
N GLY A 9 -12.88 -22.60 -10.08
CA GLY A 9 -12.83 -23.52 -11.21
C GLY A 9 -12.92 -22.85 -12.59
N SER A 10 -12.60 -23.66 -13.60
CA SER A 10 -12.42 -23.26 -14.99
C SER A 10 -13.72 -23.17 -15.79
N LEU A 11 -14.77 -23.92 -15.39
CA LEU A 11 -16.05 -23.94 -16.10
C LEU A 11 -16.87 -22.71 -15.73
N THR A 12 -16.71 -21.65 -16.51
CA THR A 12 -17.48 -20.41 -16.34
C THR A 12 -18.77 -20.44 -17.14
N GLN A 13 -19.87 -19.99 -16.54
CA GLN A 13 -21.15 -19.73 -17.22
C GLN A 13 -21.62 -18.32 -16.93
N VAL A 14 -22.18 -17.64 -17.94
CA VAL A 14 -22.69 -16.27 -17.83
C VAL A 14 -24.06 -16.18 -18.50
N VAL A 15 -25.01 -15.55 -17.83
CA VAL A 15 -26.33 -15.21 -18.37
C VAL A 15 -26.55 -13.70 -18.25
N VAL A 16 -26.92 -13.09 -19.37
CA VAL A 16 -27.29 -11.67 -19.43
C VAL A 16 -28.82 -11.54 -19.51
N ARG A 17 -29.36 -10.63 -18.72
CA ARG A 17 -30.77 -10.21 -18.71
C ARG A 17 -30.80 -8.70 -18.60
N GLY A 18 -31.43 -8.01 -19.56
CA GLY A 18 -31.47 -6.55 -19.59
C GLY A 18 -30.09 -5.90 -19.39
N GLN A 19 -29.96 -5.12 -18.32
CA GLN A 19 -28.74 -4.42 -17.90
C GLN A 19 -27.87 -5.24 -16.92
N ALA A 20 -28.29 -6.44 -16.53
CA ALA A 20 -27.62 -7.31 -15.56
C ALA A 20 -26.91 -8.49 -16.23
N ALA A 21 -25.74 -8.85 -15.70
CA ALA A 21 -25.00 -10.06 -16.06
C ALA A 21 -24.73 -10.87 -14.80
N LEU A 22 -25.23 -12.10 -14.75
CA LEU A 22 -24.93 -13.08 -13.71
C LEU A 22 -23.88 -14.06 -14.22
N GLY A 23 -22.91 -14.39 -13.38
CA GLY A 23 -21.84 -15.33 -13.73
C GLY A 23 -21.52 -16.28 -12.58
N ILE A 24 -21.20 -17.52 -12.93
CA ILE A 24 -20.67 -18.54 -12.02
C ILE A 24 -19.39 -19.15 -12.59
N SER A 25 -18.59 -19.75 -11.71
CA SER A 25 -17.46 -20.63 -12.02
C SER A 25 -17.66 -21.93 -11.23
N ASN A 26 -17.30 -23.07 -11.82
CA ASN A 26 -17.27 -24.38 -11.14
C ASN A 26 -15.99 -25.15 -11.52
N PRO A 27 -15.48 -26.04 -10.66
CA PRO A 27 -14.58 -27.12 -11.07
C PRO A 27 -15.37 -28.21 -11.82
N GLU A 28 -14.70 -29.03 -12.64
CA GLU A 28 -15.38 -30.01 -13.50
C GLU A 28 -16.06 -31.15 -12.71
N GLU A 29 -15.46 -31.58 -11.60
CA GLU A 29 -15.88 -32.77 -10.87
C GLU A 29 -16.94 -32.48 -9.78
N HIS A 30 -16.94 -31.27 -9.21
CA HIS A 30 -17.73 -30.91 -8.02
C HIS A 30 -18.33 -29.49 -8.11
N PRO A 31 -19.38 -29.27 -8.94
CA PRO A 31 -20.00 -27.96 -9.07
C PRO A 31 -20.76 -27.55 -7.79
N ASP A 32 -20.37 -26.42 -7.19
CA ASP A 32 -21.02 -25.80 -6.01
C ASP A 32 -21.92 -24.61 -6.38
N ALA A 33 -21.83 -24.13 -7.63
CA ALA A 33 -22.64 -23.05 -8.17
C ALA A 33 -23.59 -23.50 -9.29
N THR A 34 -24.80 -22.96 -9.31
CA THR A 34 -25.82 -23.20 -10.34
C THR A 34 -26.38 -21.90 -10.89
N LEU A 35 -26.80 -21.92 -12.16
CA LEU A 35 -27.30 -20.77 -12.90
C LEU A 35 -28.57 -21.17 -13.66
N ALA A 36 -29.64 -20.41 -13.50
CA ALA A 36 -30.95 -20.67 -14.10
C ALA A 36 -31.51 -19.43 -14.81
N LYS A 37 -32.37 -19.62 -15.80
CA LYS A 37 -33.07 -18.56 -16.53
C LYS A 37 -34.46 -19.04 -16.95
N CYS A 38 -35.49 -18.22 -16.74
CA CYS A 38 -36.88 -18.53 -17.12
C CYS A 38 -37.71 -17.23 -17.10
N ASP A 39 -38.68 -17.08 -17.99
CA ASP A 39 -39.64 -15.95 -18.15
C ASP A 39 -39.13 -14.58 -17.65
N GLY A 40 -38.32 -13.91 -18.47
CA GLY A 40 -37.73 -12.60 -18.16
C GLY A 40 -36.60 -12.62 -17.12
N MET A 41 -36.56 -13.61 -16.23
CA MET A 41 -35.63 -13.66 -15.10
C MET A 41 -34.40 -14.57 -15.33
N ALA A 42 -33.40 -14.38 -14.48
CA ALA A 42 -32.29 -15.28 -14.25
C ALA A 42 -31.88 -15.30 -12.76
N ALA A 43 -31.28 -16.39 -12.31
CA ALA A 43 -30.69 -16.49 -10.97
C ALA A 43 -29.37 -17.25 -10.98
N ALA A 44 -28.45 -16.83 -10.11
CA ALA A 44 -27.24 -17.55 -9.73
C ALA A 44 -27.33 -17.94 -8.26
N PHE A 45 -26.84 -19.12 -7.91
CA PHE A 45 -26.81 -19.66 -6.55
C PHE A 45 -25.48 -20.38 -6.34
N VAL A 46 -24.83 -20.19 -5.20
CA VAL A 46 -23.61 -20.90 -4.82
C VAL A 46 -23.67 -21.33 -3.36
N GLY A 47 -23.26 -22.58 -3.08
CA GLY A 47 -23.39 -23.22 -1.78
C GLY A 47 -24.56 -24.22 -1.71
N THR A 48 -25.05 -24.51 -0.50
CA THR A 48 -26.08 -25.53 -0.25
C THR A 48 -27.48 -24.93 -0.01
N LEU A 49 -28.50 -25.63 -0.50
CA LEU A 49 -29.91 -25.38 -0.16
C LEU A 49 -30.47 -26.64 0.50
N ASP A 50 -30.26 -26.77 1.80
CA ASP A 50 -30.53 -27.97 2.60
C ASP A 50 -32.03 -28.35 2.58
N ASN A 51 -32.93 -27.35 2.50
CA ASN A 51 -34.39 -27.59 2.41
C ASN A 51 -34.96 -27.54 0.97
N LEU A 52 -34.13 -27.72 -0.06
CA LEU A 52 -34.52 -27.62 -1.48
C LEU A 52 -35.81 -28.39 -1.82
N THR A 53 -35.98 -29.61 -1.29
CA THR A 53 -37.18 -30.43 -1.54
C THR A 53 -38.45 -29.83 -0.93
N GLU A 54 -38.34 -29.17 0.23
CA GLU A 54 -39.46 -28.53 0.92
C GLU A 54 -39.86 -27.23 0.22
N THR A 55 -38.87 -26.37 -0.10
CA THR A 55 -39.08 -25.16 -0.90
C THR A 55 -39.69 -25.52 -2.26
N ALA A 56 -39.20 -26.57 -2.93
CA ALA A 56 -39.77 -27.05 -4.19
C ALA A 56 -41.26 -27.45 -4.06
N ARG A 57 -41.67 -28.10 -2.96
CA ARG A 57 -43.09 -28.42 -2.73
C ARG A 57 -43.94 -27.16 -2.50
N LEU A 58 -43.42 -26.18 -1.78
CA LEU A 58 -44.12 -24.92 -1.47
C LEU A 58 -44.41 -24.07 -2.72
N VAL A 59 -43.60 -24.20 -3.77
CA VAL A 59 -43.65 -23.34 -4.97
C VAL A 59 -44.23 -24.02 -6.22
N ARG A 60 -44.50 -25.33 -6.16
CA ARG A 60 -45.18 -26.11 -7.24
C ARG A 60 -46.63 -25.67 -7.46
N GLN A 61 -46.81 -24.58 -8.22
CA GLN A 61 -48.09 -24.20 -8.80
C GLN A 61 -48.04 -23.92 -10.31
N HIS A 62 -46.85 -23.84 -10.93
CA HIS A 62 -46.72 -23.70 -12.39
C HIS A 62 -45.68 -24.67 -12.98
N SER A 63 -46.04 -25.25 -14.12
CA SER A 63 -45.42 -26.46 -14.70
C SER A 63 -44.26 -26.15 -15.66
N ALA A 64 -43.18 -25.54 -15.17
CA ALA A 64 -42.03 -25.17 -16.01
C ALA A 64 -40.64 -25.37 -15.37
N THR A 65 -40.53 -25.91 -14.15
CA THR A 65 -39.23 -26.15 -13.51
C THR A 65 -38.45 -27.24 -14.27
N PRO A 66 -37.19 -26.99 -14.68
CA PRO A 66 -36.34 -28.03 -15.27
C PRO A 66 -36.14 -29.20 -14.31
N SER A 67 -36.09 -30.42 -14.85
CA SER A 67 -35.80 -31.64 -14.10
C SER A 67 -34.40 -32.14 -14.48
N PRO A 68 -33.49 -32.42 -13.52
CA PRO A 68 -33.67 -32.30 -12.07
C PRO A 68 -33.63 -30.83 -11.58
N PRO A 69 -34.32 -30.51 -10.47
CA PRO A 69 -34.33 -29.18 -9.89
C PRO A 69 -32.97 -28.81 -9.29
N THR A 70 -32.40 -27.69 -9.73
CA THR A 70 -31.19 -27.06 -9.14
C THR A 70 -31.56 -26.03 -8.07
N PRO A 71 -30.64 -25.67 -7.16
CA PRO A 71 -30.84 -24.55 -6.23
C PRO A 71 -31.24 -23.25 -6.94
N ALA A 72 -30.57 -22.86 -8.03
CA ALA A 72 -30.92 -21.66 -8.79
C ALA A 72 -32.31 -21.72 -9.47
N SER A 73 -32.75 -22.89 -9.96
CA SER A 73 -34.08 -23.02 -10.57
C SER A 73 -35.20 -23.04 -9.54
N ILE A 74 -35.00 -23.71 -8.39
CA ILE A 74 -35.95 -23.66 -7.26
C ILE A 74 -36.03 -22.26 -6.69
N LEU A 75 -34.89 -21.55 -6.62
CA LEU A 75 -34.86 -20.16 -6.19
C LEU A 75 -35.68 -19.26 -7.11
N LEU A 76 -35.59 -19.40 -8.44
CA LEU A 76 -36.40 -18.62 -9.38
C LEU A 76 -37.91 -18.82 -9.14
N ASP A 77 -38.36 -20.08 -9.06
CA ASP A 77 -39.79 -20.38 -8.86
C ASP A 77 -40.28 -19.90 -7.48
N ALA A 78 -39.43 -19.98 -6.46
CA ALA A 78 -39.70 -19.43 -5.13
C ALA A 78 -39.77 -17.89 -5.12
N PHE A 79 -38.83 -17.22 -5.80
CA PHE A 79 -38.80 -15.77 -5.93
C PHE A 79 -40.03 -15.24 -6.67
N ARG A 80 -40.53 -15.94 -7.70
CA ARG A 80 -41.77 -15.56 -8.38
C ARG A 80 -43.01 -15.61 -7.48
N LYS A 81 -43.07 -16.61 -6.58
CA LYS A 81 -44.23 -16.81 -5.70
C LYS A 81 -44.20 -15.94 -4.44
N LEU A 82 -43.01 -15.68 -3.90
CA LEU A 82 -42.82 -15.01 -2.61
C LEU A 82 -42.16 -13.63 -2.72
N GLY A 83 -41.69 -13.24 -3.90
CA GLY A 83 -40.94 -12.00 -4.10
C GLY A 83 -39.64 -11.96 -3.30
N ASP A 84 -39.32 -10.78 -2.80
CA ASP A 84 -38.18 -10.47 -1.94
C ASP A 84 -38.28 -11.09 -0.54
N ASP A 85 -39.44 -11.60 -0.12
CA ASP A 85 -39.62 -12.38 1.11
C ASP A 85 -39.02 -13.81 1.03
N VAL A 86 -38.59 -14.27 -0.16
CA VAL A 86 -38.07 -15.65 -0.37
C VAL A 86 -36.93 -16.07 0.57
N PRO A 87 -35.96 -15.22 1.00
CA PRO A 87 -34.86 -15.68 1.88
C PRO A 87 -35.35 -16.20 3.24
N ARG A 88 -36.58 -15.88 3.64
CA ARG A 88 -37.19 -16.35 4.90
C ARG A 88 -37.52 -17.84 4.89
N VAL A 89 -37.70 -18.45 3.71
CA VAL A 89 -38.07 -19.88 3.56
C VAL A 89 -36.94 -20.79 3.09
N LEU A 90 -35.78 -20.25 2.73
CA LEU A 90 -34.58 -21.02 2.33
C LEU A 90 -33.78 -21.45 3.57
N ARG A 91 -33.13 -22.61 3.56
CA ARG A 91 -32.21 -23.07 4.63
C ARG A 91 -30.96 -23.68 3.99
N GLY A 92 -29.78 -23.36 4.50
CA GLY A 92 -28.48 -23.85 4.01
C GLY A 92 -27.38 -22.82 4.16
N ALA A 93 -26.20 -23.09 3.60
CA ALA A 93 -25.06 -22.18 3.58
C ALA A 93 -24.87 -21.66 2.14
N PHE A 94 -25.31 -20.43 1.84
CA PHE A 94 -25.38 -19.99 0.44
C PHE A 94 -25.28 -18.48 0.22
N ALA A 95 -24.84 -18.11 -0.98
CA ALA A 95 -25.00 -16.79 -1.58
C ALA A 95 -25.78 -16.92 -2.89
N ALA A 96 -26.67 -15.98 -3.17
CA ALA A 96 -27.54 -16.04 -4.34
C ALA A 96 -27.91 -14.65 -4.88
N VAL A 97 -28.19 -14.61 -6.19
CA VAL A 97 -28.60 -13.41 -6.90
C VAL A 97 -29.73 -13.76 -7.88
N VAL A 98 -30.83 -13.01 -7.85
CA VAL A 98 -31.92 -13.07 -8.84
C VAL A 98 -31.95 -11.75 -9.62
N THR A 99 -32.37 -11.77 -10.89
CA THR A 99 -32.60 -10.57 -11.70
C THR A 99 -33.74 -10.74 -12.69
N ASP A 100 -34.49 -9.67 -12.93
CA ASP A 100 -35.43 -9.51 -14.06
C ASP A 100 -34.79 -8.75 -15.25
N GLY A 101 -33.53 -8.33 -15.10
CA GLY A 101 -32.78 -7.52 -16.05
C GLY A 101 -32.86 -6.01 -15.85
N SER A 102 -33.68 -5.53 -14.92
CA SER A 102 -33.68 -4.14 -14.40
C SER A 102 -33.25 -4.07 -12.93
N THR A 103 -33.52 -5.11 -12.16
CA THR A 103 -33.29 -5.19 -10.71
C THR A 103 -32.40 -6.40 -10.39
N LEU A 104 -31.57 -6.27 -9.36
CA LEU A 104 -30.73 -7.35 -8.82
C LEU A 104 -31.06 -7.59 -7.36
N TRP A 105 -31.63 -8.75 -7.03
CA TRP A 105 -31.89 -9.18 -5.67
C TRP A 105 -30.77 -10.10 -5.21
N CYS A 106 -29.82 -9.55 -4.45
CA CYS A 106 -28.70 -10.29 -3.87
C CYS A 106 -29.00 -10.63 -2.41
N PHE A 107 -28.85 -11.89 -2.01
CA PHE A 107 -29.06 -12.34 -0.64
C PHE A 107 -28.19 -13.55 -0.31
N ARG A 108 -28.02 -13.81 0.98
CA ARG A 108 -27.31 -14.95 1.55
C ARG A 108 -28.16 -15.65 2.60
N ASP A 109 -27.68 -16.75 3.14
CA ASP A 109 -28.33 -17.44 4.26
C ASP A 109 -28.47 -16.56 5.52
N GLN A 110 -29.28 -17.02 6.48
CA GLN A 110 -29.66 -16.22 7.66
C GLN A 110 -28.51 -15.95 8.63
N VAL A 111 -27.43 -16.75 8.59
CA VAL A 111 -26.28 -16.63 9.48
C VAL A 111 -25.12 -15.89 8.80
N GLY A 112 -25.10 -15.93 7.45
CA GLY A 112 -24.08 -15.32 6.62
C GLY A 112 -22.88 -16.22 6.36
N TRP A 113 -23.08 -17.56 6.36
CA TRP A 113 -22.04 -18.53 6.02
C TRP A 113 -21.61 -18.41 4.55
N GLY A 114 -22.58 -18.20 3.65
CA GLY A 114 -22.33 -17.76 2.28
C GLY A 114 -21.83 -16.31 2.26
N GLN A 115 -20.57 -16.12 1.89
CA GLN A 115 -20.02 -14.78 1.75
C GLN A 115 -20.55 -14.08 0.50
N THR A 116 -20.87 -12.79 0.62
CA THR A 116 -21.26 -11.94 -0.49
C THR A 116 -20.67 -10.56 -0.26
N PHE A 117 -19.82 -10.14 -1.18
CA PHE A 117 -19.27 -8.80 -1.25
C PHE A 117 -19.97 -8.07 -2.39
N TYR A 118 -20.20 -6.77 -2.23
CA TYR A 118 -20.79 -5.97 -3.30
C TYR A 118 -20.20 -4.56 -3.31
N ARG A 119 -20.38 -3.89 -4.45
CA ARG A 119 -20.08 -2.48 -4.63
C ARG A 119 -21.06 -1.88 -5.65
N ASP A 120 -21.92 -1.01 -5.14
CA ASP A 120 -23.05 -0.40 -5.85
C ASP A 120 -22.68 1.02 -6.34
N GLU A 121 -22.57 1.26 -7.65
CA GLU A 121 -22.08 2.51 -8.24
C GLU A 121 -23.15 3.25 -9.07
N PRO A 122 -23.03 4.58 -9.28
CA PRO A 122 -24.04 5.38 -10.01
C PRO A 122 -24.37 4.96 -11.45
N ARG A 123 -23.64 4.01 -12.04
CA ARG A 123 -23.88 3.48 -13.40
C ARG A 123 -23.83 1.95 -13.50
N CYS A 124 -23.54 1.25 -12.41
CA CYS A 124 -23.32 -0.20 -12.40
C CYS A 124 -23.28 -0.75 -10.98
N PHE A 125 -23.83 -1.95 -10.78
CA PHE A 125 -23.75 -2.69 -9.54
C PHE A 125 -22.87 -3.92 -9.72
N TYR A 126 -21.98 -4.19 -8.77
CA TYR A 126 -21.13 -5.37 -8.74
C TYR A 126 -21.39 -6.18 -7.46
N ALA A 127 -21.64 -7.49 -7.58
CA ALA A 127 -21.60 -8.41 -6.45
C ALA A 127 -20.86 -9.69 -6.81
N ALA A 128 -20.22 -10.31 -5.83
CA ALA A 128 -19.48 -11.55 -5.97
C ALA A 128 -19.28 -12.26 -4.62
N THR A 129 -18.84 -13.51 -4.65
CA THR A 129 -18.52 -14.29 -3.43
C THR A 129 -17.25 -13.83 -2.73
N GLU A 130 -16.36 -13.09 -3.40
CA GLU A 130 -15.10 -12.62 -2.84
C GLU A 130 -14.82 -11.14 -3.12
N ALA A 131 -14.22 -10.45 -2.15
CA ALA A 131 -13.84 -9.05 -2.26
C ALA A 131 -12.95 -8.76 -3.47
N LYS A 132 -11.98 -9.63 -3.78
CA LYS A 132 -11.09 -9.46 -4.96
C LYS A 132 -11.84 -9.43 -6.30
N GLN A 133 -12.93 -10.18 -6.42
CA GLN A 133 -13.78 -10.14 -7.62
C GLN A 133 -14.56 -8.83 -7.75
N VAL A 134 -14.99 -8.23 -6.63
CA VAL A 134 -15.67 -6.92 -6.58
C VAL A 134 -14.70 -5.78 -6.82
N VAL A 135 -13.53 -5.79 -6.19
CA VAL A 135 -12.46 -4.77 -6.40
C VAL A 135 -12.01 -4.79 -7.86
N ALA A 136 -11.78 -5.96 -8.44
CA ALA A 136 -11.47 -6.12 -9.87
C ALA A 136 -12.63 -5.75 -10.81
N GLY A 137 -13.86 -5.67 -10.30
CA GLY A 137 -15.00 -5.10 -11.03
C GLY A 137 -15.05 -3.57 -10.98
N SER A 138 -14.45 -2.91 -9.98
CA SER A 138 -14.90 -1.59 -9.55
C SER A 138 -13.85 -0.49 -9.29
N GLY A 139 -12.59 -0.78 -8.90
CA GLY A 139 -11.50 0.23 -8.70
C GLY A 139 -11.74 1.30 -7.59
N ILE A 140 -11.13 1.14 -6.40
CA ILE A 140 -11.44 1.74 -5.05
C ILE A 140 -10.83 3.18 -4.86
N SER A 141 -11.25 4.16 -4.01
CA SER A 141 -12.31 4.38 -2.96
C SER A 141 -12.73 5.89 -2.79
N THR A 142 -13.90 6.18 -2.16
CA THR A 142 -14.09 7.13 -1.00
C THR A 142 -15.57 7.14 -0.49
N VAL A 143 -15.78 7.45 0.81
CA VAL A 143 -17.01 7.37 1.67
C VAL A 143 -18.36 6.92 1.09
N LEU A 144 -19.02 6.06 1.87
CA LEU A 144 -20.34 5.45 1.65
C LEU A 144 -21.31 5.87 2.76
N SER A 145 -22.55 6.25 2.42
CA SER A 145 -23.69 6.28 3.36
C SER A 145 -24.92 5.63 2.73
N VAL A 146 -25.60 4.77 3.49
CA VAL A 146 -26.77 4.00 3.04
C VAL A 146 -28.00 4.54 3.77
N GLY A 147 -29.02 4.95 3.01
CA GLY A 147 -30.32 5.37 3.53
C GLY A 147 -31.48 4.72 2.76
N ARG A 148 -32.72 5.08 3.11
CA ARG A 148 -33.92 4.58 2.40
C ARG A 148 -33.94 4.97 0.92
N ASP A 149 -33.26 6.07 0.55
CA ASP A 149 -33.14 6.55 -0.83
C ASP A 149 -31.94 5.95 -1.59
N GLY A 150 -31.33 4.88 -1.07
CA GLY A 150 -30.19 4.19 -1.69
C GLY A 150 -28.82 4.63 -1.16
N LEU A 151 -27.76 4.19 -1.85
CA LEU A 151 -26.37 4.49 -1.51
C LEU A 151 -25.96 5.89 -2.02
N ARG A 152 -25.51 6.74 -1.11
CA ARG A 152 -24.81 7.98 -1.45
C ARG A 152 -23.32 7.79 -1.25
N ARG A 153 -22.54 8.12 -2.29
CA ARG A 153 -21.08 8.17 -2.27
C ARG A 153 -20.62 9.62 -2.28
N ARG A 154 -19.59 9.93 -1.51
CA ARG A 154 -18.89 11.22 -1.64
C ARG A 154 -17.42 11.07 -1.32
N ARG A 155 -16.58 11.84 -2.01
CA ARG A 155 -15.23 12.12 -1.52
C ARG A 155 -15.36 12.98 -0.27
N TYR A 156 -15.07 12.42 0.91
CA TYR A 156 -15.11 13.16 2.17
C TYR A 156 -13.85 14.00 2.38
N TRP A 157 -12.75 13.61 1.73
CA TRP A 157 -11.44 14.20 1.89
C TRP A 157 -10.74 14.33 0.54
N GLU A 158 -10.49 15.57 0.13
CA GLU A 158 -9.85 15.95 -1.12
C GLU A 158 -8.84 17.07 -0.84
N PRO A 159 -7.62 16.72 -0.39
CA PRO A 159 -6.65 17.72 0.05
C PRO A 159 -6.02 18.50 -1.12
N GLU A 160 -6.32 18.12 -2.37
CA GLU A 160 -5.85 18.80 -3.58
C GLU A 160 -6.20 20.30 -3.62
N GLY A 161 -7.35 20.69 -3.08
CA GLY A 161 -7.75 22.10 -2.96
C GLY A 161 -6.91 22.93 -1.98
N LEU A 162 -6.12 22.28 -1.11
CA LEU A 162 -5.25 22.95 -0.15
C LEU A 162 -3.87 23.30 -0.73
N LEU A 163 -3.47 22.70 -1.86
CA LEU A 163 -2.12 22.79 -2.41
C LEU A 163 -1.64 24.25 -2.51
N GLU A 164 -0.66 24.62 -1.68
CA GLU A 164 0.00 25.94 -1.66
C GLU A 164 -0.92 27.14 -1.36
N THR A 165 -2.03 26.89 -0.66
CA THR A 165 -3.01 27.91 -0.24
C THR A 165 -2.56 28.75 0.96
N ALA A 166 -1.68 28.25 1.82
CA ALA A 166 -1.33 28.91 3.08
C ALA A 166 -0.57 30.24 2.86
N ARG A 167 -0.84 31.21 3.75
CA ARG A 167 -0.20 32.53 3.79
C ARG A 167 0.22 32.82 5.22
N LEU A 168 1.25 32.10 5.67
CA LEU A 168 1.77 32.15 7.05
C LEU A 168 3.18 32.78 7.06
N THR A 169 3.47 33.53 8.12
CA THR A 169 4.82 33.98 8.47
C THR A 169 5.67 32.80 9.00
N PRO A 170 7.01 32.91 9.03
CA PRO A 170 7.88 31.83 9.53
C PRO A 170 7.55 31.38 10.96
N ASP A 171 7.18 32.32 11.83
CA ASP A 171 6.86 32.04 13.24
C ASP A 171 5.50 31.33 13.38
N GLU A 172 4.51 31.70 12.56
CA GLU A 172 3.24 30.97 12.47
C GLU A 172 3.43 29.56 11.90
N VAL A 173 4.32 29.36 10.92
CA VAL A 173 4.69 28.03 10.41
C VAL A 173 5.34 27.18 11.51
N LYS A 174 6.22 27.76 12.34
CA LYS A 174 6.81 27.06 13.51
C LYS A 174 5.76 26.70 14.55
N SER A 175 4.96 27.67 14.99
CA SER A 175 3.92 27.46 16.00
C SER A 175 2.88 26.42 15.56
N ARG A 176 2.41 26.50 14.30
CA ARG A 176 1.44 25.53 13.76
C ARG A 176 2.03 24.14 13.57
N PHE A 177 3.31 24.04 13.18
CA PHE A 177 4.00 22.75 13.13
C PHE A 177 4.10 22.10 14.52
N ASP A 178 4.49 22.85 15.55
CA ASP A 178 4.62 22.33 16.92
C ASP A 178 3.28 21.83 17.46
N GLU A 179 2.22 22.61 17.26
CA GLU A 179 0.84 22.24 17.63
C GLU A 179 0.42 20.92 16.96
N LEU A 180 0.57 20.84 15.63
CA LEU A 180 0.14 19.69 14.85
C LEU A 180 0.99 18.43 15.11
N MET A 181 2.30 18.56 15.26
CA MET A 181 3.18 17.43 15.56
C MET A 181 2.93 16.89 16.98
N SER A 182 2.71 17.78 17.95
CA SER A 182 2.30 17.40 19.31
C SER A 182 0.95 16.68 19.31
N GLN A 183 -0.04 17.21 18.59
CA GLN A 183 -1.37 16.60 18.41
C GLN A 183 -1.31 15.23 17.73
N ALA A 184 -0.56 15.12 16.63
CA ALA A 184 -0.36 13.87 15.90
C ALA A 184 0.25 12.78 16.79
N VAL A 185 1.30 13.12 17.55
CA VAL A 185 1.92 12.20 18.49
C VAL A 185 0.98 11.82 19.63
N ALA A 186 0.29 12.78 20.26
CA ALA A 186 -0.67 12.51 21.32
C ALA A 186 -1.78 11.51 20.90
N ARG A 187 -2.28 11.59 19.65
CA ARG A 187 -3.26 10.66 19.06
C ARG A 187 -2.72 9.24 18.82
N THR A 188 -1.40 9.02 18.93
CA THR A 188 -0.76 7.74 18.65
C THR A 188 -0.37 6.94 19.88
N LEU A 189 -0.24 7.60 21.03
CA LEU A 189 0.17 6.98 22.30
C LEU A 189 -0.97 6.16 22.93
N SER A 190 -0.59 5.14 23.69
CA SER A 190 -1.47 4.19 24.38
C SER A 190 -1.06 3.88 25.82
N GLY A 191 0.12 4.33 26.27
CA GLY A 191 0.67 4.09 27.61
C GLY A 191 1.46 2.78 27.74
N SER A 192 1.66 2.06 26.64
CA SER A 192 2.54 0.89 26.54
C SER A 192 3.33 0.99 25.23
N ASP A 193 3.99 2.14 25.06
CA ASP A 193 4.52 2.63 23.80
C ASP A 193 6.05 2.57 23.75
N VAL A 194 6.58 2.29 22.56
CA VAL A 194 8.01 2.35 22.24
C VAL A 194 8.22 3.10 20.92
N VAL A 195 9.29 3.87 20.80
CA VAL A 195 9.69 4.50 19.53
C VAL A 195 10.72 3.60 18.84
N SER A 196 10.44 3.18 17.60
CA SER A 196 11.47 2.60 16.72
C SER A 196 12.39 3.72 16.27
N LEU A 197 13.65 3.67 16.72
CA LEU A 197 14.52 4.83 16.73
C LEU A 197 15.77 4.62 15.86
N SER A 198 15.75 5.23 14.67
CA SER A 198 16.93 5.43 13.82
C SER A 198 17.71 6.70 14.20
N GLY A 199 18.95 6.80 13.72
CA GLY A 199 19.76 8.03 13.72
C GLY A 199 19.45 9.00 12.59
N GLY A 200 18.32 8.81 11.88
CA GLY A 200 17.75 9.80 10.97
C GLY A 200 17.19 11.03 11.70
N ILE A 201 16.49 11.92 11.00
CA ILE A 201 15.78 13.06 11.64
C ILE A 201 14.35 12.69 12.04
N ASP A 202 13.79 11.69 11.36
CA ASP A 202 12.36 11.43 11.28
C ASP A 202 11.84 10.71 12.54
N SER A 203 12.55 9.69 13.05
CA SER A 203 12.21 9.05 14.34
C SER A 203 12.63 9.83 15.58
N PRO A 204 13.79 10.53 15.65
CA PRO A 204 14.10 11.42 16.78
C PRO A 204 13.10 12.57 16.94
N SER A 205 12.54 13.10 15.85
CA SER A 205 11.45 14.09 15.96
C SER A 205 10.23 13.50 16.66
N VAL A 206 9.76 12.32 16.27
CA VAL A 206 8.67 11.60 16.94
C VAL A 206 9.00 11.38 18.43
N ALA A 207 10.21 10.92 18.75
CA ALA A 207 10.65 10.72 20.14
C ALA A 207 10.62 12.02 20.95
N SER A 208 11.07 13.15 20.40
CA SER A 208 11.11 14.43 21.11
C SER A 208 9.74 14.97 21.52
N TYR A 209 8.69 14.79 20.71
CA TYR A 209 7.32 15.12 21.13
C TYR A 209 6.70 14.01 21.98
N ALA A 210 7.02 12.73 21.74
CA ALA A 210 6.43 11.61 22.46
C ALA A 210 6.88 11.50 23.91
N ALA A 211 8.17 11.74 24.19
CA ALA A 211 8.75 11.61 25.54
C ALA A 211 8.03 12.44 26.63
N PRO A 212 7.81 13.77 26.48
CA PRO A 212 7.10 14.55 27.49
C PRO A 212 5.61 14.16 27.60
N ILE A 213 4.93 13.91 26.48
CA ILE A 213 3.50 13.57 26.47
C ILE A 213 3.26 12.20 27.13
N HIS A 214 4.08 11.20 26.81
CA HIS A 214 3.98 9.86 27.40
C HIS A 214 4.29 9.89 28.91
N LEU A 215 5.29 10.67 29.34
CA LEU A 215 5.61 10.85 30.76
C LEU A 215 4.44 11.47 31.52
N GLN A 216 3.81 12.51 30.97
CA GLN A 216 2.62 13.14 31.55
C GLN A 216 1.41 12.19 31.59
N MET A 217 1.24 11.36 30.55
CA MET A 217 0.08 10.47 30.41
C MET A 217 0.18 9.19 31.27
N SER A 218 1.38 8.59 31.36
CA SER A 218 1.58 7.25 31.97
C SER A 218 2.38 7.27 33.29
N GLY A 219 2.94 8.42 33.67
CA GLY A 219 3.88 8.55 34.79
C GLY A 219 5.29 7.99 34.52
N HIS A 220 5.53 7.42 33.32
CA HIS A 220 6.78 6.75 32.96
C HIS A 220 7.33 7.23 31.61
N PRO A 221 8.65 7.26 31.39
CA PRO A 221 9.22 7.62 30.09
C PRO A 221 8.85 6.57 29.02
N ILE A 222 8.64 7.03 27.78
CA ILE A 222 8.42 6.15 26.63
C ILE A 222 9.66 5.30 26.35
N GLY A 223 9.50 4.06 25.87
CA GLY A 223 10.64 3.26 25.42
C GLY A 223 11.25 3.77 24.11
N ALA A 224 12.52 3.48 23.88
CA ALA A 224 13.13 3.46 22.55
C ALA A 224 13.62 2.04 22.22
N LEU A 225 13.45 1.59 20.98
CA LEU A 225 13.98 0.33 20.47
C LEU A 225 14.78 0.59 19.19
N SER A 226 15.97 -0.01 19.07
CA SER A 226 16.76 0.05 17.84
C SER A 226 17.61 -1.18 17.58
N ALA A 227 17.87 -1.43 16.30
CA ALA A 227 18.90 -2.35 15.84
C ALA A 227 20.26 -1.64 15.85
N PHE A 228 21.29 -2.28 16.43
CA PHE A 228 22.68 -1.82 16.38
C PHE A 228 23.53 -2.75 15.49
N PHE A 229 24.57 -2.18 14.88
CA PHE A 229 25.38 -2.87 13.88
C PHE A 229 26.89 -2.74 14.17
N PRO A 230 27.40 -3.18 15.34
CA PRO A 230 28.78 -2.90 15.76
C PRO A 230 29.85 -3.47 14.82
N ALA A 231 29.55 -4.53 14.08
CA ALA A 231 30.40 -5.09 13.03
C ALA A 231 30.52 -4.22 11.76
N TYR A 232 29.63 -3.23 11.59
CA TYR A 232 29.48 -2.41 10.38
C TYR A 232 29.45 -0.90 10.74
N PRO A 233 30.61 -0.28 11.05
CA PRO A 233 30.66 1.10 11.56
C PRO A 233 30.03 2.16 10.64
N ASP A 234 30.03 1.95 9.33
CA ASP A 234 29.39 2.87 8.36
C ASP A 234 27.86 2.80 8.36
N VAL A 235 27.28 1.73 8.93
CA VAL A 235 25.82 1.56 9.09
C VAL A 235 25.34 1.71 10.54
N ASP A 236 26.24 1.66 11.53
CA ASP A 236 25.86 1.76 12.94
C ASP A 236 25.45 3.19 13.34
N GLU A 237 24.15 3.36 13.58
CA GLU A 237 23.59 4.62 14.04
C GLU A 237 23.63 4.77 15.57
N SER A 238 24.17 3.79 16.32
CA SER A 238 24.12 3.74 17.79
C SER A 238 24.60 5.01 18.48
N ARG A 239 25.61 5.70 17.91
CA ARG A 239 26.12 6.98 18.43
C ARG A 239 25.05 8.08 18.44
N TYR A 240 24.23 8.17 17.39
CA TYR A 240 23.18 9.19 17.27
C TYR A 240 21.98 8.83 18.16
N ILE A 241 21.64 7.53 18.22
CA ILE A 241 20.55 6.99 19.02
C ILE A 241 20.81 7.19 20.52
N LYS A 242 22.02 6.91 21.01
CA LYS A 242 22.42 7.16 22.41
C LYS A 242 22.28 8.64 22.79
N VAL A 243 22.77 9.56 21.94
CA VAL A 243 22.66 11.01 22.18
C VAL A 243 21.21 11.48 22.32
N ILE A 244 20.28 11.01 21.49
CA ILE A 244 18.86 11.41 21.62
C ILE A 244 18.20 10.74 22.84
N CYS A 245 18.51 9.48 23.16
CA CYS A 245 17.96 8.81 24.34
C CYS A 245 18.44 9.46 25.66
N GLU A 246 19.72 9.84 25.74
CA GLU A 246 20.30 10.59 26.86
C GLU A 246 19.66 11.98 26.99
N HIS A 247 19.50 12.70 25.87
CA HIS A 247 18.87 14.03 25.84
C HIS A 247 17.42 14.01 26.30
N LEU A 248 16.63 13.03 25.83
CA LEU A 248 15.21 12.88 26.19
C LEU A 248 14.97 12.12 27.49
N LYS A 249 16.03 11.53 28.09
CA LYS A 249 15.99 10.70 29.31
C LYS A 249 15.02 9.50 29.18
N ILE A 250 15.03 8.85 28.02
CA ILE A 250 14.18 7.69 27.72
C ILE A 250 14.99 6.38 27.77
N PRO A 251 14.43 5.28 28.30
CA PRO A 251 15.10 3.98 28.31
C PRO A 251 15.30 3.46 26.89
N LEU A 252 16.55 3.10 26.57
CA LEU A 252 16.96 2.56 25.29
C LEU A 252 17.12 1.04 25.38
N HIS A 253 16.34 0.34 24.56
CA HIS A 253 16.52 -1.08 24.27
C HIS A 253 17.23 -1.22 22.93
N SER A 254 18.27 -2.05 22.86
CA SER A 254 19.04 -2.28 21.65
C SER A 254 19.35 -3.76 21.46
N TYR A 255 19.34 -4.23 20.22
CA TYR A 255 19.71 -5.59 19.85
C TYR A 255 20.53 -5.60 18.57
N GLU A 256 21.32 -6.65 18.35
CA GLU A 256 21.96 -6.92 17.07
C GLU A 256 21.03 -7.81 16.23
N PRO A 257 20.59 -7.40 15.02
CA PRO A 257 19.65 -8.18 14.23
C PRO A 257 20.21 -9.53 13.81
N SER A 258 19.42 -10.57 14.10
CA SER A 258 19.72 -11.96 13.76
C SER A 258 19.02 -12.41 12.48
N ALA A 259 17.88 -11.79 12.14
CA ALA A 259 17.15 -12.09 10.91
C ALA A 259 17.84 -11.50 9.66
N GLY A 260 17.84 -12.29 8.59
CA GLY A 260 18.19 -11.88 7.23
C GLY A 260 16.99 -11.40 6.41
N VAL A 261 17.28 -10.78 5.26
CA VAL A 261 16.26 -10.18 4.36
C VAL A 261 15.26 -11.21 3.80
N LEU A 262 15.70 -12.46 3.63
CA LEU A 262 14.91 -13.57 3.07
C LEU A 262 14.25 -14.45 4.15
N ASP A 263 14.49 -14.18 5.43
CA ASP A 263 14.00 -15.01 6.52
C ASP A 263 12.48 -14.95 6.64
N GLY A 264 11.87 -16.12 6.85
CA GLY A 264 10.42 -16.27 6.94
C GLY A 264 9.67 -15.98 5.62
N LEU A 265 10.35 -15.74 4.50
CA LEU A 265 9.71 -15.21 3.30
C LEU A 265 8.60 -16.13 2.72
N GLU A 266 8.81 -17.45 2.72
CA GLU A 266 7.79 -18.44 2.28
C GLU A 266 6.51 -18.35 3.14
N LYS A 267 6.66 -18.28 4.47
CA LYS A 267 5.56 -18.08 5.44
C LYS A 267 4.81 -16.78 5.16
N TRP A 268 5.53 -15.68 4.99
CA TRP A 268 4.93 -14.35 4.89
C TRP A 268 4.19 -14.14 3.56
N ILE A 269 4.70 -14.70 2.45
CA ILE A 269 3.99 -14.68 1.17
C ILE A 269 2.69 -15.51 1.24
N SER A 270 2.73 -16.68 1.89
CA SER A 270 1.54 -17.52 2.13
C SER A 270 0.49 -16.80 2.99
N LEU A 271 0.91 -16.12 4.06
CA LEU A 271 -0.01 -15.35 4.93
C LEU A 271 -0.63 -14.13 4.22
N CYS A 272 0.12 -13.46 3.33
CA CYS A 272 -0.33 -12.22 2.69
C CYS A 272 -1.07 -12.41 1.35
N ASP A 273 -1.22 -13.64 0.83
CA ASP A 273 -1.83 -13.95 -0.49
C ASP A 273 -1.27 -13.07 -1.63
N GLY A 274 0.04 -12.78 -1.59
CA GLY A 274 0.66 -11.86 -2.54
C GLY A 274 2.18 -11.68 -2.39
N PRO A 275 2.88 -11.19 -3.43
CA PRO A 275 4.27 -10.78 -3.32
C PRO A 275 4.38 -9.57 -2.38
N LEU A 276 5.46 -9.51 -1.60
CA LEU A 276 5.67 -8.51 -0.55
C LEU A 276 6.57 -7.35 -1.06
N PRO A 277 6.03 -6.30 -1.69
CA PRO A 277 6.87 -5.21 -2.21
C PRO A 277 7.60 -4.49 -1.08
N GLU A 278 8.88 -4.22 -1.29
CA GLU A 278 9.76 -3.34 -0.48
C GLU A 278 10.04 -3.78 0.97
N LEU A 279 9.20 -4.59 1.60
CA LEU A 279 9.30 -5.02 3.00
C LEU A 279 10.23 -6.25 3.17
N PRO A 280 11.21 -6.25 4.09
CA PRO A 280 11.94 -7.45 4.52
C PRO A 280 11.23 -8.06 5.74
N PRO A 281 10.36 -9.08 5.57
CA PRO A 281 9.41 -9.45 6.61
C PRO A 281 10.09 -10.10 7.83
N GLY A 282 11.22 -10.80 7.66
CA GLY A 282 11.99 -11.37 8.78
C GLY A 282 12.58 -10.31 9.72
N GLU A 283 13.23 -9.27 9.17
CA GLU A 283 13.78 -8.16 9.96
C GLU A 283 12.68 -7.39 10.71
N VAL A 284 11.51 -7.21 10.09
CA VAL A 284 10.34 -6.54 10.69
C VAL A 284 9.66 -7.41 11.74
N GLU A 285 9.51 -8.71 11.49
CA GLU A 285 9.01 -9.68 12.47
C GLU A 285 9.92 -9.72 13.72
N GLU A 286 11.24 -9.79 13.55
CA GLU A 286 12.18 -9.70 14.68
C GLU A 286 11.97 -8.39 15.46
N HIS A 287 11.93 -7.24 14.78
CA HIS A 287 11.77 -5.94 15.43
C HIS A 287 10.46 -5.82 16.25
N TYR A 288 9.34 -6.28 15.71
CA TYR A 288 8.06 -6.29 16.41
C TYR A 288 8.03 -7.31 17.55
N CYS A 289 8.58 -8.51 17.35
CA CYS A 289 8.70 -9.51 18.42
C CYS A 289 9.55 -9.00 19.59
N ARG A 290 10.68 -8.32 19.34
CA ARG A 290 11.47 -7.66 20.40
C ARG A 290 10.66 -6.64 21.20
N ALA A 291 9.90 -5.77 20.53
CA ALA A 291 9.02 -4.83 21.21
C ALA A 291 7.97 -5.54 22.08
N ARG A 292 7.43 -6.66 21.58
CA ARG A 292 6.43 -7.46 22.29
C ARG A 292 7.00 -8.19 23.51
N GLU A 293 8.20 -8.77 23.40
CA GLU A 293 8.97 -9.39 24.49
C GLU A 293 9.23 -8.40 25.62
N LEU A 294 9.55 -7.14 25.29
CA LEU A 294 9.74 -6.03 26.23
C LEU A 294 8.43 -5.49 26.83
N GLY A 295 7.28 -6.09 26.51
CA GLY A 295 5.97 -5.76 27.07
C GLY A 295 5.21 -4.65 26.34
N TYR A 296 5.81 -4.00 25.34
CA TYR A 296 5.15 -2.97 24.55
C TYR A 296 4.04 -3.55 23.67
N ARG A 297 3.09 -2.68 23.29
CA ARG A 297 1.94 -3.02 22.42
C ARG A 297 1.81 -2.09 21.23
N THR A 298 2.43 -0.92 21.31
CA THR A 298 2.32 0.12 20.30
C THR A 298 3.71 0.64 19.98
N MET A 299 4.06 0.72 18.70
CA MET A 299 5.35 1.17 18.21
C MET A 299 5.19 2.43 17.37
N LEU A 300 5.80 3.53 17.78
CA LEU A 300 5.84 4.78 17.03
C LEU A 300 7.05 4.79 16.10
N THR A 301 6.87 5.12 14.82
CA THR A 301 7.94 5.12 13.83
C THR A 301 8.06 6.47 13.11
N GLY A 302 9.23 6.73 12.53
CA GLY A 302 9.48 7.87 11.65
C GLY A 302 9.12 7.61 10.18
N GLU A 303 8.44 6.49 9.87
CA GLU A 303 8.19 6.09 8.49
C GLU A 303 7.31 7.08 7.72
N GLN A 304 7.47 7.09 6.40
CA GLN A 304 6.68 7.89 5.45
C GLN A 304 6.79 9.43 5.65
N ALA A 305 7.70 9.90 6.52
CA ALA A 305 8.03 11.31 6.69
C ALA A 305 8.44 12.00 5.37
N GLU A 306 9.23 11.33 4.51
CA GLU A 306 9.64 11.86 3.20
C GLU A 306 8.45 12.22 2.30
N VAL A 307 7.38 11.41 2.24
CA VAL A 307 6.25 11.67 1.32
C VAL A 307 5.38 12.84 1.78
N VAL A 308 5.53 13.27 3.03
CA VAL A 308 4.85 14.44 3.59
C VAL A 308 5.61 15.73 3.27
N PHE A 309 6.94 15.75 3.48
CA PHE A 309 7.70 17.02 3.45
C PHE A 309 8.98 17.07 2.60
N ASP A 310 9.47 15.99 1.97
CA ASP A 310 10.70 16.00 1.14
C ASP A 310 10.48 15.52 -0.31
N MET A 311 9.24 15.66 -0.80
CA MET A 311 8.81 15.43 -2.18
C MET A 311 9.11 16.65 -3.08
N ARG A 312 10.28 16.66 -3.72
CA ARG A 312 10.86 17.83 -4.42
C ARG A 312 11.34 17.59 -5.86
N ARG A 313 11.04 16.42 -6.45
CA ARG A 313 11.54 16.01 -7.79
C ARG A 313 11.11 16.96 -8.90
N TYR A 314 9.91 17.54 -8.80
CA TYR A 314 9.36 18.45 -9.81
C TYR A 314 9.29 19.92 -9.34
N LEU A 315 10.05 20.29 -8.29
CA LEU A 315 10.09 21.66 -7.77
C LEU A 315 10.50 22.71 -8.83
N VAL A 316 11.57 22.45 -9.58
CA VAL A 316 12.08 23.39 -10.59
C VAL A 316 11.10 23.64 -11.76
N PRO A 317 10.54 22.61 -12.43
CA PRO A 317 9.51 22.85 -13.45
C PRO A 317 8.25 23.50 -12.88
N HIS A 318 7.88 23.23 -11.63
CA HIS A 318 6.76 23.87 -10.96
C HIS A 318 6.96 25.36 -10.72
N LEU A 319 8.11 25.76 -10.15
CA LEU A 319 8.43 27.17 -9.92
C LEU A 319 8.49 27.97 -11.25
N LEU A 320 8.89 27.32 -12.35
CA LEU A 320 8.85 27.91 -13.68
C LEU A 320 7.41 28.05 -14.20
N SER A 321 6.60 26.99 -14.16
CA SER A 321 5.21 27.02 -14.68
C SER A 321 4.32 27.99 -13.90
N THR A 322 4.56 28.14 -12.59
CA THR A 322 3.86 29.08 -11.70
C THR A 322 4.50 30.48 -11.64
N ARG A 323 5.51 30.77 -12.48
CA ARG A 323 6.17 32.08 -12.61
C ARG A 323 6.84 32.61 -11.32
N ARG A 324 7.24 31.74 -10.40
CA ARG A 324 7.90 32.11 -9.13
C ARG A 324 9.40 32.33 -9.32
N PHE A 325 9.76 33.33 -10.13
CA PHE A 325 11.13 33.53 -10.62
C PHE A 325 12.19 33.78 -9.51
N SER A 326 11.81 34.39 -8.39
CA SER A 326 12.72 34.61 -7.24
C SER A 326 13.07 33.33 -6.50
N ALA A 327 12.11 32.41 -6.36
CA ALA A 327 12.37 31.07 -5.82
C ALA A 327 13.15 30.21 -6.82
N LEU A 328 12.79 30.29 -8.11
CA LEU A 328 13.47 29.59 -9.18
C LEU A 328 14.95 29.98 -9.29
N SER A 329 15.28 31.27 -9.21
CA SER A 329 16.67 31.74 -9.27
C SER A 329 17.51 31.27 -8.08
N ARG A 330 16.94 31.23 -6.86
CA ARG A 330 17.59 30.62 -5.68
C ARG A 330 17.86 29.14 -5.88
N GLN A 331 16.88 28.39 -6.39
CA GLN A 331 17.04 26.95 -6.65
C GLN A 331 18.07 26.66 -7.75
N ILE A 332 18.07 27.41 -8.85
CA ILE A 332 19.08 27.27 -9.92
C ILE A 332 20.47 27.69 -9.42
N GLY A 333 20.59 28.82 -8.73
CA GLY A 333 21.87 29.29 -8.16
C GLY A 333 22.46 28.30 -7.15
N GLY A 334 21.61 27.69 -6.32
CA GLY A 334 22.01 26.62 -5.39
C GLY A 334 22.43 25.32 -6.08
N GLN A 335 21.86 25.00 -7.25
CA GLN A 335 22.31 23.86 -8.06
C GLN A 335 23.65 24.15 -8.75
N LEU A 336 23.83 25.36 -9.29
CA LEU A 336 25.09 25.79 -9.92
C LEU A 336 26.24 25.86 -8.92
N SER A 337 26.03 26.38 -7.70
CA SER A 337 27.06 26.40 -6.66
C SER A 337 27.48 25.01 -6.18
N ARG A 338 26.59 24.02 -6.30
CA ARG A 338 26.86 22.59 -6.11
C ARG A 338 27.38 21.86 -7.36
N ARG A 339 27.73 22.60 -8.41
CA ARG A 339 28.28 22.08 -9.69
C ARG A 339 27.35 21.08 -10.39
N VAL A 340 26.03 21.20 -10.21
CA VAL A 340 25.06 20.41 -10.99
C VAL A 340 25.20 20.77 -12.49
N PRO A 341 25.33 19.80 -13.40
CA PRO A 341 25.51 20.08 -14.83
C PRO A 341 24.35 20.90 -15.40
N VAL A 342 24.67 21.93 -16.19
CA VAL A 342 23.67 22.83 -16.81
C VAL A 342 22.63 22.05 -17.63
N GLY A 343 23.04 21.00 -18.36
CA GLY A 343 22.11 20.13 -19.09
C GLY A 343 21.09 19.39 -18.20
N ALA A 344 21.44 19.08 -16.95
CA ALA A 344 20.50 18.49 -15.98
C ALA A 344 19.49 19.53 -15.48
N ILE A 345 19.90 20.79 -15.31
CA ILE A 345 19.00 21.91 -14.97
C ILE A 345 18.06 22.21 -16.14
N VAL A 346 18.57 22.28 -17.36
CA VAL A 346 17.75 22.46 -18.59
C VAL A 346 16.74 21.32 -18.73
N ARG A 347 17.14 20.06 -18.45
CA ARG A 347 16.20 18.92 -18.44
C ARG A 347 15.12 19.04 -17.38
N GLN A 348 15.42 19.57 -16.18
CA GLN A 348 14.40 19.86 -15.16
C GLN A 348 13.41 20.93 -15.64
N LEU A 349 13.90 22.04 -16.20
CA LEU A 349 13.06 23.14 -16.70
C LEU A 349 12.16 22.69 -17.86
N ALA A 350 12.69 21.88 -18.78
CA ALA A 350 11.95 21.36 -19.93
C ALA A 350 10.70 20.56 -19.53
N LEU A 351 10.73 19.85 -18.39
CA LEU A 351 9.58 19.09 -17.89
C LEU A 351 8.33 19.95 -17.71
N ALA A 352 8.46 21.25 -17.43
CA ALA A 352 7.32 22.15 -17.20
C ALA A 352 6.37 22.23 -18.42
N PHE A 353 6.91 22.06 -19.63
CA PHE A 353 6.19 22.26 -20.90
C PHE A 353 5.93 20.96 -21.66
N MET A 354 6.39 19.81 -21.15
CA MET A 354 6.24 18.53 -21.84
C MET A 354 4.81 17.99 -21.70
N PRO A 355 4.08 17.72 -22.80
CA PRO A 355 2.78 17.05 -22.75
C PRO A 355 2.94 15.58 -22.34
N ARG A 356 1.85 15.00 -21.83
CA ARG A 356 1.78 13.61 -21.34
C ARG A 356 2.54 12.56 -22.19
N PRO A 357 2.45 12.51 -23.54
CA PRO A 357 3.17 11.50 -24.33
C PRO A 357 4.70 11.63 -24.23
N LEU A 358 5.23 12.86 -24.18
CA LEU A 358 6.67 13.09 -24.02
C LEU A 358 7.13 12.80 -22.58
N ILE A 359 6.29 13.05 -21.57
CA ILE A 359 6.54 12.61 -20.19
C ILE A 359 6.58 11.07 -20.11
N ALA A 360 5.64 10.37 -20.75
CA ALA A 360 5.63 8.90 -20.82
C ALA A 360 6.90 8.35 -21.48
N LEU A 361 7.31 8.93 -22.62
CA LEU A 361 8.54 8.56 -23.30
C LEU A 361 9.80 8.85 -22.45
N ASN A 362 9.89 10.03 -21.83
CA ASN A 362 11.00 10.39 -20.95
C ASN A 362 11.06 9.52 -19.68
N ARG A 363 9.91 9.04 -19.17
CA ARG A 363 9.87 8.04 -18.09
C ARG A 363 10.39 6.67 -18.55
N ARG A 364 9.95 6.17 -19.72
CA ARG A 364 10.47 4.91 -20.31
C ARG A 364 11.99 4.96 -20.52
N LEU A 365 12.48 5.99 -21.21
CA LEU A 365 13.92 6.21 -21.44
C LEU A 365 14.70 6.51 -20.16
N GLY A 366 14.04 7.03 -19.12
CA GLY A 366 14.63 7.30 -17.81
C GLY A 366 14.78 6.05 -16.96
N ALA A 367 13.79 5.15 -16.97
CA ALA A 367 13.82 3.88 -16.24
C ALA A 367 15.05 3.06 -16.64
N SER A 368 15.23 2.82 -17.95
CA SER A 368 16.38 2.09 -18.50
C SER A 368 17.75 2.78 -18.34
N ARG A 369 17.81 4.03 -17.84
CA ARG A 369 19.05 4.78 -17.57
C ARG A 369 19.37 4.97 -16.08
N ASN A 370 18.35 4.92 -15.21
CA ASN A 370 18.50 5.20 -13.78
C ASN A 370 18.37 3.96 -12.90
N GLN A 371 17.68 2.91 -13.35
CA GLN A 371 17.79 1.61 -12.71
C GLN A 371 19.06 0.95 -13.24
N GLN A 372 19.93 0.51 -12.32
CA GLN A 372 20.97 -0.46 -12.64
C GLN A 372 20.24 -1.80 -12.89
N VAL A 373 19.72 -1.96 -14.10
CA VAL A 373 19.01 -3.17 -14.50
C VAL A 373 20.06 -4.26 -14.74
N PRO A 374 19.98 -5.42 -14.05
CA PRO A 374 20.89 -6.54 -14.24
C PRO A 374 20.91 -7.03 -15.68
N PRO A 375 22.02 -7.66 -16.13
CA PRO A 375 22.10 -8.24 -17.47
C PRO A 375 21.03 -9.33 -17.70
N TRP A 376 20.55 -9.97 -16.64
CA TRP A 376 19.50 -10.99 -16.67
C TRP A 376 18.05 -10.43 -16.68
N LEU A 377 17.85 -9.10 -16.79
CA LEU A 377 16.53 -8.48 -16.95
C LEU A 377 16.41 -7.64 -18.24
N ASP A 378 15.33 -7.85 -18.98
CA ASP A 378 14.97 -7.01 -20.13
C ASP A 378 14.55 -5.60 -19.65
N ALA A 379 15.50 -4.66 -19.69
CA ALA A 379 15.32 -3.25 -19.33
C ALA A 379 14.18 -2.52 -20.08
N ARG A 380 13.62 -3.08 -21.16
CA ARG A 380 12.44 -2.55 -21.86
C ARG A 380 11.14 -2.85 -21.11
N ARG A 381 11.10 -3.94 -20.34
CA ARG A 381 9.92 -4.39 -19.56
C ARG A 381 9.87 -3.79 -18.16
N VAL A 382 11.05 -3.56 -17.57
CA VAL A 382 11.21 -2.99 -16.21
C VAL A 382 10.63 -1.57 -16.06
N GLY A 383 10.38 -0.86 -17.17
CA GLY A 383 9.97 0.56 -17.19
C GLY A 383 8.59 0.88 -17.77
N ASP A 384 7.69 -0.09 -17.99
CA ASP A 384 6.39 0.19 -18.62
C ASP A 384 5.27 0.74 -17.68
N PRO A 385 5.12 0.29 -16.42
CA PRO A 385 4.09 0.79 -15.51
C PRO A 385 4.08 2.32 -15.26
N PRO A 386 5.21 3.06 -15.23
CA PRO A 386 5.22 4.51 -15.06
C PRO A 386 4.64 5.32 -16.23
N ALA A 387 4.49 4.71 -17.42
CA ALA A 387 4.07 5.40 -18.63
C ALA A 387 2.53 5.58 -18.71
N ARG A 388 1.75 4.58 -18.30
CA ARG A 388 0.28 4.67 -18.22
C ARG A 388 -0.19 5.78 -17.27
N PHE A 389 0.54 5.97 -16.17
CA PHE A 389 0.34 7.03 -15.17
C PHE A 389 1.10 8.33 -15.48
N ALA A 390 1.49 8.57 -16.74
CA ALA A 390 2.02 9.87 -17.14
C ALA A 390 0.92 10.94 -17.12
N VAL A 391 1.26 12.13 -16.66
CA VAL A 391 0.45 13.36 -16.70
C VAL A 391 1.19 14.43 -17.51
N ASP A 392 0.57 15.58 -17.76
CA ASP A 392 1.27 16.73 -18.35
C ASP A 392 2.33 17.29 -17.39
N GLY A 393 3.34 17.94 -17.94
CA GLY A 393 4.46 18.54 -17.21
C GLY A 393 4.07 19.43 -16.03
N ARG A 394 3.06 20.27 -16.23
CA ARG A 394 2.46 21.16 -15.21
C ARG A 394 1.83 20.43 -14.02
N ASP A 395 1.41 19.19 -14.22
CA ASP A 395 0.68 18.39 -13.23
C ASP A 395 1.61 17.50 -12.39
N LEU A 396 2.85 17.30 -12.84
CA LEU A 396 3.84 16.43 -12.18
C LEU A 396 4.05 16.77 -10.70
N TRP A 397 4.07 18.06 -10.35
CA TRP A 397 4.19 18.52 -8.97
C TRP A 397 2.99 18.14 -8.11
N ARG A 398 1.78 18.36 -8.63
CA ARG A 398 0.52 18.00 -7.97
C ARG A 398 0.43 16.49 -7.72
N GLU A 399 0.77 15.68 -8.72
CA GLU A 399 0.84 14.22 -8.56
C GLU A 399 1.88 13.80 -7.50
N GLU A 400 3.02 14.50 -7.43
CA GLU A 400 4.07 14.22 -6.47
C GLU A 400 3.67 14.61 -5.03
N GLN A 401 3.09 15.79 -4.81
CA GLN A 401 2.62 16.18 -3.47
C GLN A 401 1.42 15.32 -2.98
N LEU A 402 0.59 14.85 -3.91
CA LEU A 402 -0.55 13.97 -3.62
C LEU A 402 -0.19 12.47 -3.61
N ALA A 403 1.10 12.12 -3.67
CA ALA A 403 1.53 10.72 -3.75
C ALA A 403 1.02 9.86 -2.57
N LEU A 404 1.06 10.38 -1.33
CA LEU A 404 0.57 9.65 -0.14
C LEU A 404 -0.90 9.22 -0.27
N VAL A 405 -1.75 10.07 -0.85
CA VAL A 405 -3.20 9.80 -0.98
C VAL A 405 -3.59 9.14 -2.32
N ARG A 406 -2.64 9.04 -3.25
CA ARG A 406 -2.79 8.38 -4.56
C ARG A 406 -2.08 7.03 -4.63
N ALA A 407 -1.20 6.73 -3.68
CA ALA A 407 -0.57 5.44 -3.50
C ALA A 407 -1.48 4.51 -2.69
N THR A 408 -1.92 3.43 -3.32
CA THR A 408 -2.48 2.24 -2.66
C THR A 408 -1.62 1.05 -3.06
N GLY A 409 -1.13 0.27 -2.10
CA GLY A 409 -0.17 -0.79 -2.37
C GLY A 409 -0.22 -1.91 -1.34
N ILE A 410 -0.02 -3.14 -1.83
CA ILE A 410 -0.07 -4.41 -1.10
C ILE A 410 0.89 -4.44 0.11
N GLY A 411 1.97 -3.63 0.09
CA GLY A 411 2.91 -3.51 1.20
C GLY A 411 2.32 -2.92 2.49
N LEU A 412 1.24 -2.12 2.41
CA LEU A 412 0.55 -1.64 3.62
C LEU A 412 -0.23 -2.78 4.29
N ASP A 413 -0.98 -3.55 3.49
CA ASP A 413 -1.74 -4.71 3.97
C ASP A 413 -0.79 -5.75 4.63
N ALA A 414 0.37 -5.99 4.02
CA ALA A 414 1.41 -6.85 4.59
C ALA A 414 1.97 -6.35 5.93
N SER A 415 2.21 -5.03 6.06
CA SER A 415 2.64 -4.41 7.32
C SER A 415 1.57 -4.57 8.42
N GLU A 416 0.29 -4.43 8.09
CA GLU A 416 -0.81 -4.66 9.05
C GLU A 416 -0.92 -6.13 9.48
N MET A 417 -0.66 -7.08 8.57
CA MET A 417 -0.61 -8.51 8.93
C MET A 417 0.57 -8.84 9.85
N LEU A 418 1.77 -8.33 9.57
CA LEU A 418 2.95 -8.46 10.43
C LEU A 418 2.67 -7.92 11.84
N GLN A 419 2.10 -6.71 11.94
CA GLN A 419 1.65 -6.11 13.19
C GLN A 419 0.67 -7.01 13.96
N ALA A 420 -0.35 -7.55 13.29
CA ALA A 420 -1.36 -8.40 13.90
C ALA A 420 -0.78 -9.71 14.44
N VAL A 421 0.11 -10.37 13.68
CA VAL A 421 0.77 -11.62 14.08
C VAL A 421 1.73 -11.42 15.25
N CYS A 422 2.55 -10.37 15.23
CA CYS A 422 3.48 -10.05 16.31
C CYS A 422 2.78 -9.42 17.54
N GLY A 423 1.50 -9.04 17.43
CA GLY A 423 0.73 -8.42 18.50
C GLY A 423 1.17 -6.99 18.86
N VAL A 424 1.74 -6.27 17.88
CA VAL A 424 2.22 -4.88 18.01
C VAL A 424 1.49 -3.99 17.02
N ARG A 425 1.05 -2.82 17.44
CA ARG A 425 0.44 -1.81 16.56
C ARG A 425 1.46 -0.73 16.20
N GLU A 426 1.82 -0.63 14.93
CA GLU A 426 2.63 0.47 14.43
C GLU A 426 1.80 1.76 14.34
N ARG A 427 2.43 2.91 14.58
CA ARG A 427 1.85 4.25 14.48
C ARG A 427 2.86 5.18 13.82
N ARG A 428 2.40 5.96 12.85
CA ARG A 428 3.24 6.86 12.03
C ARG A 428 2.75 8.31 12.22
N PRO A 429 3.22 9.06 13.24
CA PRO A 429 2.71 10.41 13.53
C PRO A 429 2.93 11.40 12.39
N TRP A 430 3.98 11.22 11.59
CA TRP A 430 4.26 12.06 10.42
C TRP A 430 3.14 12.04 9.37
N THR A 431 2.40 10.93 9.26
CA THR A 431 1.27 10.78 8.32
C THR A 431 -0.08 11.14 8.93
N ASP A 432 -0.12 11.87 10.05
CA ASP A 432 -1.37 12.46 10.54
C ASP A 432 -1.96 13.42 9.49
N VAL A 433 -3.29 13.37 9.33
CA VAL A 433 -4.02 14.11 8.29
C VAL A 433 -3.80 15.62 8.42
N ASP A 434 -3.83 16.17 9.64
CA ASP A 434 -3.72 17.61 9.84
C ASP A 434 -2.30 18.10 9.53
N LEU A 435 -1.29 17.28 9.84
CA LEU A 435 0.12 17.55 9.54
C LEU A 435 0.40 17.45 8.04
N TYR A 436 -0.19 16.46 7.35
CA TYR A 436 -0.10 16.34 5.89
C TYR A 436 -0.79 17.50 5.18
N GLU A 437 -2.01 17.88 5.59
CA GLU A 437 -2.71 19.06 5.05
C GLU A 437 -1.89 20.34 5.24
N PHE A 438 -1.28 20.53 6.41
CA PHE A 438 -0.37 21.64 6.65
C PHE A 438 0.80 21.65 5.67
N PHE A 439 1.57 20.56 5.55
CA PHE A 439 2.70 20.49 4.61
C PHE A 439 2.30 20.54 3.13
N LEU A 440 1.06 20.21 2.78
CA LEU A 440 0.50 20.39 1.43
C LEU A 440 0.09 21.86 1.18
N SER A 441 -0.37 22.56 2.22
CA SER A 441 -0.79 23.96 2.14
C SER A 441 0.36 24.96 2.03
N LEU A 442 1.57 24.61 2.47
CA LEU A 442 2.73 25.49 2.39
C LEU A 442 3.18 25.73 0.94
N PRO A 443 3.41 27.00 0.51
CA PRO A 443 3.99 27.30 -0.78
C PRO A 443 5.32 26.58 -1.03
N ALA A 444 5.57 26.16 -2.27
CA ALA A 444 6.75 25.40 -2.66
C ALA A 444 8.09 26.01 -2.19
N GLU A 445 8.24 27.34 -2.22
CA GLU A 445 9.43 28.07 -1.75
C GLU A 445 9.55 28.23 -0.22
N VAL A 446 8.48 27.97 0.54
CA VAL A 446 8.51 27.88 2.00
C VAL A 446 8.88 26.45 2.41
N LYS A 447 8.28 25.45 1.75
CA LYS A 447 8.61 24.02 1.93
C LYS A 447 10.06 23.70 1.52
N TYR A 448 10.52 24.31 0.43
CA TYR A 448 11.86 24.13 -0.15
C TYR A 448 12.56 25.48 -0.36
N PRO A 449 13.06 26.13 0.72
CA PRO A 449 13.67 27.45 0.64
C PRO A 449 15.03 27.45 -0.07
N ASP A 450 15.73 26.32 -0.06
CA ASP A 450 17.04 26.13 -0.69
C ASP A 450 17.19 24.72 -1.29
N VAL A 451 18.41 24.41 -1.74
CA VAL A 451 18.76 23.11 -2.32
C VAL A 451 19.14 22.04 -1.27
N ARG A 452 19.28 22.35 0.02
CA ARG A 452 19.56 21.35 1.08
C ARG A 452 18.27 20.52 1.32
N PRO A 453 18.35 19.19 1.54
CA PRO A 453 17.17 18.38 1.87
C PRO A 453 16.59 18.77 3.23
N LYS A 454 15.28 18.57 3.43
CA LYS A 454 14.60 18.75 4.73
C LYS A 454 14.91 20.09 5.45
N THR A 455 15.23 21.18 4.75
CA THR A 455 15.70 22.45 5.37
C THR A 455 14.65 23.09 6.27
N LEU A 456 13.39 23.16 5.80
CA LEU A 456 12.28 23.66 6.62
C LEU A 456 12.16 22.84 7.91
N VAL A 457 12.03 21.51 7.79
CA VAL A 457 11.87 20.60 8.94
C VAL A 457 13.05 20.66 9.92
N ARG A 458 14.29 20.78 9.42
CA ARG A 458 15.46 21.00 10.28
C ARG A 458 15.36 22.27 11.12
N ASN A 459 14.86 23.36 10.54
CA ASN A 459 14.67 24.62 11.25
C ASN A 459 13.49 24.52 12.23
N LEU A 460 12.39 23.87 11.83
CA LEU A 460 11.21 23.64 12.67
C LEU A 460 11.50 22.78 13.90
N LEU A 461 12.49 21.88 13.84
CA LEU A 461 12.87 21.00 14.96
C LEU A 461 13.98 21.56 15.87
N ARG A 462 14.54 22.75 15.57
CA ARG A 462 15.52 23.39 16.46
C ARG A 462 14.88 23.72 17.81
N GLY A 463 15.63 23.45 18.88
CA GLY A 463 15.13 23.57 20.26
C GLY A 463 14.28 22.40 20.75
N THR A 464 13.96 21.42 19.89
CA THR A 464 13.14 20.24 20.24
C THR A 464 13.88 18.93 19.99
N VAL A 465 14.66 18.83 18.91
CA VAL A 465 15.54 17.70 18.59
C VAL A 465 17.00 18.13 18.76
N HIS A 466 17.84 17.26 19.31
CA HIS A 466 19.25 17.56 19.56
C HIS A 466 20.01 17.93 18.27
N ASP A 467 20.76 19.02 18.28
CA ASP A 467 21.38 19.63 17.10
C ASP A 467 22.31 18.68 16.32
N THR A 468 22.99 17.75 17.00
CA THR A 468 23.81 16.68 16.39
C THR A 468 23.06 15.85 15.35
N ILE A 469 21.75 15.64 15.54
CA ILE A 469 20.88 14.94 14.58
C ILE A 469 20.54 15.86 13.41
N LEU A 470 20.18 17.11 13.69
CA LEU A 470 19.73 18.09 12.70
C LEU A 470 20.86 18.50 11.74
N ASP A 471 22.09 18.62 12.23
CA ASP A 471 23.28 18.96 11.43
C ASP A 471 24.00 17.76 10.82
N ARG A 472 23.50 16.55 11.02
CA ARG A 472 24.01 15.34 10.36
C ARG A 472 24.03 15.52 8.84
N ARG A 473 25.22 15.37 8.24
CA ARG A 473 25.49 15.61 6.80
C ARG A 473 25.39 14.37 5.92
N GLN A 474 25.61 13.19 6.48
CA GLN A 474 25.61 11.90 5.78
C GLN A 474 24.38 11.08 6.21
N LYS A 475 23.65 10.51 5.25
CA LYS A 475 22.63 9.48 5.50
C LYS A 475 23.31 8.11 5.40
N THR A 476 22.93 7.21 6.30
CA THR A 476 23.40 5.82 6.37
C THR A 476 23.03 5.04 5.11
N SER A 477 23.91 4.16 4.65
CA SER A 477 23.68 3.29 3.50
C SER A 477 23.87 1.83 3.92
N PHE A 478 22.80 1.05 3.95
CA PHE A 478 22.83 -0.36 4.37
C PHE A 478 23.38 -1.32 3.29
N SER A 479 23.85 -0.79 2.15
CA SER A 479 24.27 -1.58 0.98
C SER A 479 25.31 -2.64 1.30
N ASP A 480 26.29 -2.32 2.14
CA ASP A 480 27.43 -3.22 2.38
C ASP A 480 27.05 -4.37 3.34
N ARG A 481 26.25 -4.10 4.40
CA ARG A 481 25.64 -5.16 5.23
C ARG A 481 24.82 -6.13 4.37
N TYR A 482 24.02 -5.62 3.44
CA TYR A 482 23.20 -6.47 2.57
C TYR A 482 24.03 -7.30 1.59
N LEU A 483 25.25 -6.89 1.23
CA LEU A 483 26.17 -7.70 0.41
C LEU A 483 26.82 -8.84 1.23
N ASP A 484 27.24 -8.55 2.45
CA ASP A 484 27.92 -9.52 3.31
C ASP A 484 26.96 -10.62 3.84
N GLN A 485 25.65 -10.39 3.73
CA GLN A 485 24.58 -11.28 4.20
C GLN A 485 23.67 -11.78 3.05
N ILE A 486 24.20 -11.90 1.82
CA ILE A 486 23.43 -12.50 0.72
C ILE A 486 23.28 -14.01 0.93
N ASP A 487 22.06 -14.45 1.20
CA ASP A 487 21.68 -15.85 1.15
C ASP A 487 21.53 -16.32 -0.30
N TYR A 488 22.65 -16.70 -0.90
CA TYR A 488 22.69 -17.33 -2.23
C TYR A 488 22.08 -18.73 -2.25
N GLU A 489 21.92 -19.40 -1.11
CA GLU A 489 21.33 -20.75 -1.06
C GLU A 489 19.83 -20.68 -1.33
N SER A 490 19.10 -19.85 -0.58
CA SER A 490 17.67 -19.61 -0.82
C SER A 490 17.42 -18.98 -2.19
N LEU A 491 18.25 -18.03 -2.63
CA LEU A 491 18.12 -17.46 -3.98
C LEU A 491 18.29 -18.52 -5.07
N ARG A 492 19.29 -19.41 -5.00
CA ARG A 492 19.45 -20.51 -5.96
C ARG A 492 18.25 -21.46 -5.92
N ARG A 493 17.80 -21.86 -4.72
CA ARG A 493 16.63 -22.73 -4.52
C ARG A 493 15.37 -22.18 -5.20
N TRP A 494 15.13 -20.87 -5.15
CA TRP A 494 13.92 -20.25 -5.70
C TRP A 494 14.05 -19.75 -7.14
N LEU A 495 15.27 -19.46 -7.63
CA LEU A 495 15.49 -18.76 -8.90
C LEU A 495 16.16 -19.58 -10.01
N SER A 496 16.92 -20.65 -9.70
CA SER A 496 17.58 -21.47 -10.73
C SER A 496 16.56 -22.31 -11.52
N GLN A 497 15.63 -22.97 -10.83
CA GLN A 497 14.58 -23.80 -11.47
C GLN A 497 13.19 -23.45 -10.91
N PRO A 498 12.66 -22.26 -11.21
CA PRO A 498 11.35 -21.84 -10.72
C PRO A 498 10.23 -22.59 -11.45
N ALA A 499 9.12 -22.83 -10.74
CA ALA A 499 7.90 -23.41 -11.31
C ALA A 499 7.35 -22.59 -12.50
N TYR A 500 7.58 -21.28 -12.51
CA TYR A 500 7.15 -20.36 -13.56
C TYR A 500 8.32 -19.52 -14.09
N ARG A 501 8.42 -19.37 -15.42
CA ARG A 501 9.38 -18.47 -16.06
C ARG A 501 8.72 -17.14 -16.44
N ILE A 502 9.13 -16.07 -15.77
CA ILE A 502 8.61 -14.71 -15.97
C ILE A 502 9.20 -14.11 -17.25
N THR A 503 8.34 -13.61 -18.15
CA THR A 503 8.78 -13.09 -19.45
C THR A 503 9.62 -11.82 -19.31
N GLY A 504 10.89 -11.89 -19.73
CA GLY A 504 11.85 -10.80 -19.61
C GLY A 504 12.93 -11.04 -18.55
N VAL A 505 12.93 -12.20 -17.89
CA VAL A 505 14.04 -12.71 -17.09
C VAL A 505 14.84 -13.69 -17.96
N ASP A 506 16.15 -13.49 -18.04
CA ASP A 506 17.09 -14.47 -18.60
C ASP A 506 17.59 -15.38 -17.47
N TYR A 507 17.02 -16.58 -17.40
CA TYR A 507 17.32 -17.53 -16.33
C TYR A 507 18.70 -18.19 -16.49
N GLU A 508 19.27 -18.24 -17.69
CA GLU A 508 20.60 -18.83 -17.92
C GLU A 508 21.68 -17.88 -17.40
N VAL A 509 21.57 -16.59 -17.73
CA VAL A 509 22.45 -15.55 -17.18
C VAL A 509 22.23 -15.37 -15.67
N LEU A 510 20.99 -15.48 -15.18
CA LEU A 510 20.72 -15.41 -13.73
C LEU A 510 21.36 -16.59 -12.98
N GLU A 511 21.23 -17.81 -13.49
CA GLU A 511 21.83 -19.00 -12.88
C GLU A 511 23.37 -18.92 -12.87
N GLU A 512 23.99 -18.44 -13.96
CA GLU A 512 25.43 -18.17 -13.99
C GLU A 512 25.84 -17.15 -12.91
N ARG A 513 25.14 -16.01 -12.80
CA ARG A 513 25.46 -14.97 -11.80
C ARG A 513 25.23 -15.46 -10.37
N LEU A 514 24.21 -16.29 -10.13
CA LEU A 514 23.96 -16.96 -8.84
C LEU A 514 25.05 -17.99 -8.50
N ALA A 515 25.54 -18.75 -9.48
CA ALA A 515 26.62 -19.72 -9.28
C ALA A 515 27.94 -19.02 -8.89
N HIS A 516 28.27 -17.91 -9.55
CA HIS A 516 29.46 -17.09 -9.25
C HIS A 516 29.39 -16.40 -7.87
N GLY A 517 28.20 -16.16 -7.31
CA GLY A 517 28.05 -15.57 -5.97
C GLY A 517 28.52 -14.12 -5.85
N SER A 518 28.44 -13.34 -6.94
CA SER A 518 29.02 -11.99 -7.03
C SER A 518 28.02 -10.92 -7.49
N PHE A 519 26.84 -10.89 -6.88
CA PHE A 519 25.84 -9.83 -7.12
C PHE A 519 26.33 -8.48 -6.60
N SER A 520 26.12 -7.43 -7.39
CA SER A 520 26.13 -6.04 -6.91
C SER A 520 24.89 -5.73 -6.05
N PRO A 521 24.87 -4.65 -5.24
CA PRO A 521 23.71 -4.30 -4.42
C PRO A 521 22.41 -4.12 -5.22
N ALA A 522 22.53 -3.63 -6.47
CA ALA A 522 21.41 -3.51 -7.38
C ALA A 522 20.90 -4.88 -7.84
N GLU A 523 21.79 -5.79 -8.25
CA GLU A 523 21.41 -7.15 -8.63
C GLU A 523 20.74 -7.91 -7.49
N TYR A 524 21.29 -7.81 -6.27
CA TYR A 524 20.67 -8.45 -5.10
C TYR A 524 19.26 -7.92 -4.83
N LYS A 525 19.05 -6.61 -4.90
CA LYS A 525 17.69 -6.03 -4.78
C LYS A 525 16.72 -6.61 -5.82
N TRP A 526 17.12 -6.67 -7.08
CA TRP A 526 16.28 -7.26 -8.13
C TRP A 526 16.03 -8.75 -7.91
N ALA A 527 17.02 -9.49 -7.39
CA ALA A 527 16.89 -10.92 -7.08
C ALA A 527 15.92 -11.17 -5.93
N ILE A 528 15.91 -10.32 -4.89
CA ILE A 528 14.92 -10.36 -3.79
C ILE A 528 13.50 -10.14 -4.35
N ASP A 529 13.29 -9.10 -5.16
CA ASP A 529 11.98 -8.79 -5.75
C ASP A 529 11.50 -9.89 -6.72
N LEU A 530 12.43 -10.53 -7.45
CA LEU A 530 12.14 -11.70 -8.28
C LEU A 530 11.80 -12.93 -7.42
N ALA A 531 12.56 -13.22 -6.37
CA ALA A 531 12.32 -14.35 -5.47
C ALA A 531 10.95 -14.26 -4.79
N LYS A 532 10.58 -13.06 -4.31
CA LYS A 532 9.24 -12.74 -3.80
C LYS A 532 8.13 -13.06 -4.80
N SER A 533 8.36 -12.72 -6.07
CA SER A 533 7.40 -12.98 -7.14
C SER A 533 7.30 -14.48 -7.45
N GLN A 534 8.42 -15.19 -7.50
CA GLN A 534 8.46 -16.63 -7.80
C GLN A 534 7.88 -17.49 -6.69
N LEU A 535 8.16 -17.15 -5.43
CA LEU A 535 7.57 -17.82 -4.27
C LEU A 535 6.05 -17.67 -4.22
N PHE A 536 5.52 -16.50 -4.56
CA PHE A 536 4.08 -16.31 -4.68
C PHE A 536 3.50 -17.15 -5.82
N LEU A 537 4.12 -17.13 -7.01
CA LEU A 537 3.64 -17.92 -8.14
C LEU A 537 3.69 -19.42 -7.87
N ALA A 538 4.69 -19.93 -7.15
CA ALA A 538 4.84 -21.34 -6.81
C ALA A 538 3.77 -21.89 -5.83
N GLN A 539 2.89 -21.04 -5.29
CA GLN A 539 1.72 -21.46 -4.49
C GLN A 539 0.49 -21.81 -5.36
N TRP A 540 0.57 -21.62 -6.68
CA TRP A 540 -0.54 -21.76 -7.64
C TRP A 540 -0.14 -22.60 -8.87
#